data_AF-A0A831RF65-F1
#
_entry.id   AF-A0A831RF65-F1
#
_cell.length_a   1.000
_cell.length_b   1.000
_cell.length_c   1.000
_cell.angle_alpha   90.00
_cell.angle_beta   90.00
_cell.angle_gamma   90.00
#
_symmetry.space_group_name_H-M   'P 1'
#
loop_
_entity.id
_entity.type
_entity.pdbx_description
1 polymer ?
#
loop_
_entity_poly.entity_id
_entity_poly.type
_entity_poly.pdbx_seq_one_letter_code
_entity_poly.pdbx_strand_id
1 'polypeptide(L)'
;MTTDIQTNANIQAVGGDQFVDGTGQSMDLEDLIMAIESKRADLLDQQLADQVGQMKKLNHEIAVANKMLAYARQQQNAASSHKSATKDDDRKVVEGMTFREWAGQNGVSLHDVNDDDRHNKDEWSAIIEGVKGKIDQLNSTSQMEMIRLQSLMNKRNQAYELMTNALQKLSGSIDKIIGNIR
;
A
#
# COMPACT_ATOMS: atom_id res chain seq x y z
N MET A 1 -57.29 -19.30 -28.64
CA MET A 1 -56.15 -19.84 -27.89
C MET A 1 -54.94 -18.94 -28.18
N THR A 2 -54.62 -17.83 -27.51
CA THR A 2 -54.98 -17.30 -26.17
C THR A 2 -54.74 -18.31 -25.04
N THR A 3 -54.02 -18.08 -23.95
CA THR A 3 -53.20 -16.96 -23.42
C THR A 3 -52.35 -17.56 -22.26
N ASP A 4 -51.24 -16.99 -21.75
CA ASP A 4 -50.58 -15.71 -21.99
C ASP A 4 -49.07 -15.77 -21.63
N ILE A 5 -48.29 -14.70 -21.88
CA ILE A 5 -46.97 -14.52 -21.27
C ILE A 5 -47.16 -14.04 -19.82
N GLN A 6 -46.92 -14.89 -18.83
CA GLN A 6 -46.99 -14.49 -17.41
C GLN A 6 -45.77 -13.66 -16.97
N THR A 7 -45.76 -12.38 -17.36
CA THR A 7 -45.09 -11.34 -16.57
C THR A 7 -45.85 -11.14 -15.26
N ASN A 8 -45.41 -11.76 -14.17
CA ASN A 8 -46.00 -11.50 -12.85
C ASN A 8 -45.01 -11.71 -11.69
N ALA A 9 -44.02 -10.83 -11.62
CA ALA A 9 -43.46 -10.38 -10.35
C ALA A 9 -43.84 -8.90 -10.21
N ASN A 10 -45.06 -8.64 -9.72
CA ASN A 10 -45.59 -7.30 -9.55
C ASN A 10 -44.84 -6.56 -8.43
N ILE A 11 -43.74 -5.87 -8.79
CA ILE A 11 -43.17 -4.82 -7.96
C ILE A 11 -44.12 -3.63 -8.04
N GLN A 12 -45.13 -3.59 -7.16
CA GLN A 12 -46.01 -2.44 -7.02
C GLN A 12 -45.33 -1.38 -6.17
N ALA A 13 -44.93 -0.27 -6.81
CA ALA A 13 -44.58 0.94 -6.10
C ALA A 13 -45.83 1.52 -5.45
N VAL A 14 -46.00 1.26 -4.15
CA VAL A 14 -46.94 2.02 -3.31
C VAL A 14 -46.34 3.43 -3.16
N GLY A 15 -47.15 4.45 -3.42
CA GLY A 15 -46.66 5.83 -3.52
C GLY A 15 -45.98 6.31 -2.23
N GLY A 16 -44.76 6.83 -2.35
CA GLY A 16 -43.97 7.35 -1.23
C GLY A 16 -42.76 6.50 -0.85
N ASP A 17 -41.81 6.34 -1.78
CA ASP A 17 -40.39 5.99 -1.55
C ASP A 17 -40.07 4.85 -0.55
N GLN A 18 -40.94 3.85 -0.42
CA GLN A 18 -40.74 2.71 0.48
C GLN A 18 -41.12 1.38 -0.18
N PHE A 19 -40.23 0.39 -0.02
CA PHE A 19 -40.45 -1.02 -0.34
C PHE A 19 -40.63 -1.78 0.98
N VAL A 20 -41.58 -2.72 1.03
CA VAL A 20 -41.96 -3.46 2.26
C VAL A 20 -41.95 -4.96 1.98
N ASP A 21 -41.34 -5.74 2.87
CA ASP A 21 -41.36 -7.22 2.85
C ASP A 21 -42.41 -7.79 3.82
N GLY A 22 -42.90 -9.00 3.52
CA GLY A 22 -44.11 -9.63 4.06
C GLY A 22 -44.06 -10.10 5.51
N THR A 23 -43.10 -9.66 6.32
CA THR A 23 -43.04 -9.91 7.77
C THR A 23 -43.27 -8.65 8.62
N GLY A 24 -43.36 -7.47 8.00
CA GLY A 24 -43.62 -6.21 8.70
C GLY A 24 -42.43 -5.66 9.52
N GLN A 25 -41.28 -6.33 9.47
CA GLN A 25 -40.00 -5.69 9.75
C GLN A 25 -39.40 -5.25 8.43
N SER A 26 -39.24 -3.94 8.26
CA SER A 26 -38.35 -3.42 7.22
C SER A 26 -36.95 -3.97 7.50
N MET A 27 -36.35 -4.58 6.48
CA MET A 27 -34.90 -4.63 6.40
C MET A 27 -34.47 -3.20 6.10
N ASP A 28 -34.32 -2.41 7.16
CA ASP A 28 -34.28 -0.96 7.08
C ASP A 28 -33.15 -0.49 6.16
N LEU A 29 -33.32 0.69 5.55
CA LEU A 29 -32.27 1.34 4.77
C LEU A 29 -30.98 1.47 5.60
N GLU A 30 -31.15 1.65 6.90
CA GLU A 30 -30.14 1.63 7.95
C GLU A 30 -29.33 0.32 7.99
N ASP A 31 -29.95 -0.86 7.90
CA ASP A 31 -29.24 -2.15 7.88
C ASP A 31 -28.41 -2.31 6.58
N LEU A 32 -28.96 -1.86 5.45
CA LEU A 32 -28.24 -1.86 4.17
C LEU A 32 -27.04 -0.90 4.22
N ILE A 33 -27.21 0.29 4.80
CA ILE A 33 -26.13 1.27 5.03
C ILE A 33 -25.08 0.68 5.98
N MET A 34 -25.49 0.01 7.06
CA MET A 34 -24.57 -0.64 8.00
C MET A 34 -23.75 -1.73 7.32
N ALA A 35 -24.37 -2.56 6.47
CA ALA A 35 -23.70 -3.59 5.69
C ALA A 35 -22.73 -3.00 4.65
N ILE A 36 -23.03 -1.83 4.07
CA ILE A 36 -22.14 -1.12 3.13
C ILE A 36 -20.95 -0.50 3.87
N GLU A 37 -21.19 0.23 4.97
CA GLU A 37 -20.11 0.89 5.73
C GLU A 37 -19.21 -0.12 6.45
N SER A 38 -19.73 -1.28 6.90
CA SER A 38 -18.90 -2.39 7.39
C SER A 38 -17.93 -2.88 6.30
N LYS A 39 -18.44 -3.21 5.11
CA LYS A 39 -17.59 -3.65 3.98
C LYS A 39 -16.57 -2.60 3.55
N ARG A 40 -16.92 -1.32 3.67
CA ARG A 40 -16.02 -0.19 3.39
C ARG A 40 -14.93 -0.06 4.44
N ALA A 41 -15.25 -0.24 5.72
CA ALA A 41 -14.26 -0.28 6.80
C ALA A 41 -13.29 -1.46 6.60
N ASP A 42 -13.80 -2.67 6.34
CA ASP A 42 -12.99 -3.87 6.07
C ASP A 42 -12.00 -3.64 4.91
N LEU A 43 -12.47 -3.03 3.80
CA LEU A 43 -11.64 -2.71 2.64
C LEU A 43 -10.57 -1.65 2.95
N LEU A 44 -10.91 -0.63 3.75
CA LEU A 44 -9.95 0.41 4.16
C LEU A 44 -8.88 -0.16 5.10
N ASP A 45 -9.23 -1.08 5.99
CA ASP A 45 -8.28 -1.75 6.87
C ASP A 45 -7.37 -2.74 6.11
N GLN A 46 -7.89 -3.46 5.10
CA GLN A 46 -7.07 -4.23 4.17
C GLN A 46 -6.06 -3.35 3.42
N GLN A 47 -6.51 -2.24 2.83
CA GLN A 47 -5.64 -1.29 2.15
C GLN A 47 -4.59 -0.68 3.11
N LEU A 48 -4.96 -0.41 4.36
CA LEU A 48 -4.03 0.09 5.37
C LEU A 48 -2.97 -0.97 5.73
N ALA A 49 -3.36 -2.24 5.87
CA ALA A 49 -2.44 -3.34 6.14
C ALA A 49 -1.43 -3.55 4.99
N ASP A 50 -1.91 -3.55 3.74
CA ASP A 50 -1.07 -3.63 2.55
C ASP A 50 -0.10 -2.43 2.45
N GLN A 51 -0.60 -1.22 2.73
CA GLN A 51 0.20 0.01 2.73
C GLN A 51 1.32 -0.04 3.78
N VAL A 52 1.02 -0.53 4.99
CA VAL A 52 2.03 -0.73 6.05
C VAL A 52 3.04 -1.83 5.67
N GLY A 53 2.60 -2.89 5.00
CA GLY A 53 3.47 -3.93 4.45
C GLY A 53 4.46 -3.37 3.42
N GLN A 54 3.96 -2.57 2.48
CA GLN A 54 4.79 -1.88 1.47
C GLN A 54 5.79 -0.91 2.10
N MET A 55 5.38 -0.09 3.08
CA MET A 55 6.32 0.78 3.81
C MET A 55 7.41 -0.01 4.56
N LYS A 56 7.08 -1.15 5.17
CA LYS A 56 8.08 -2.02 5.83
C LYS A 56 9.11 -2.53 4.81
N LYS A 57 8.66 -2.95 3.62
CA LYS A 57 9.52 -3.38 2.52
C LYS A 57 10.42 -2.24 2.03
N LEU A 58 9.87 -1.06 1.78
CA LEU A 58 10.63 0.13 1.34
C LEU A 58 11.67 0.55 2.39
N ASN A 59 11.32 0.57 3.68
CA ASN A 59 12.28 0.86 4.75
C ASN A 59 13.42 -0.16 4.81
N HIS A 60 13.14 -1.44 4.55
CA HIS A 60 14.18 -2.47 4.41
C HIS A 60 15.06 -2.25 3.18
N GLU A 61 14.47 -1.95 2.01
CA GLU A 61 15.20 -1.65 0.77
C GLU A 61 16.11 -0.42 0.94
N ILE A 62 15.64 0.64 1.60
CA ILE A 62 16.43 1.83 1.94
C ILE A 62 17.58 1.45 2.89
N ALA A 63 17.34 0.58 3.88
CA ALA A 63 18.40 0.12 4.79
C ALA A 63 19.47 -0.72 4.07
N VAL A 64 19.06 -1.58 3.12
CA VAL A 64 19.99 -2.34 2.27
C VAL A 64 20.77 -1.40 1.35
N ALA A 65 20.10 -0.48 0.65
CA ALA A 65 20.73 0.48 -0.25
C ALA A 65 21.75 1.37 0.49
N ASN A 66 21.46 1.79 1.72
CA ASN A 66 22.42 2.52 2.56
C ASN A 66 23.66 1.69 2.94
N LYS A 67 23.51 0.38 3.19
CA LYS A 67 24.66 -0.53 3.40
C LYS A 67 25.48 -0.68 2.11
N MET A 68 24.84 -0.80 0.96
CA MET A 68 25.49 -0.84 -0.35
C MET A 68 26.24 0.47 -0.67
N LEU A 69 25.68 1.63 -0.29
CA LEU A 69 26.35 2.93 -0.40
C LEU A 69 27.58 3.04 0.50
N ALA A 70 27.47 2.59 1.76
CA ALA A 70 28.60 2.57 2.69
C ALA A 70 29.73 1.66 2.17
N TYR A 71 29.35 0.50 1.62
CA TYR A 71 30.28 -0.43 0.98
C TYR A 71 30.97 0.18 -0.25
N ALA A 72 30.23 0.74 -1.20
CA ALA A 72 30.81 1.38 -2.38
C ALA A 72 31.78 2.52 -2.01
N ARG A 73 31.48 3.31 -0.96
CA ARG A 73 32.40 4.33 -0.43
C ARG A 73 33.65 3.74 0.22
N GLN A 74 33.55 2.59 0.88
CA GLN A 74 34.73 1.89 1.42
C GLN A 74 35.66 1.46 0.27
N GLN A 75 35.11 0.89 -0.79
CA GLN A 75 35.90 0.46 -1.95
C GLN A 75 36.47 1.65 -2.73
N GLN A 76 35.73 2.75 -2.90
CA GLN A 76 36.24 4.00 -3.47
C GLN A 76 37.48 4.55 -2.73
N ASN A 77 37.53 4.38 -1.40
CA ASN A 77 38.65 4.82 -0.57
C ASN A 77 39.82 3.82 -0.58
N ALA A 78 39.54 2.51 -0.76
CA ALA A 78 40.56 1.48 -0.94
C ALA A 78 41.16 1.47 -2.37
N ALA A 79 40.41 1.98 -3.35
CA ALA A 79 40.83 2.06 -4.74
C ALA A 79 41.93 3.10 -4.95
N SER A 80 43.02 2.66 -5.59
CA SER A 80 44.03 3.57 -6.14
C SER A 80 43.47 4.32 -7.33
N SER A 81 43.92 5.56 -7.54
CA SER A 81 43.42 6.40 -8.65
C SER A 81 43.65 5.79 -10.03
N HIS A 82 44.81 5.16 -10.30
CA HIS A 82 45.23 4.81 -11.67
C HIS A 82 45.84 3.41 -11.88
N LYS A 83 45.58 2.42 -11.00
CA LYS A 83 45.91 1.01 -11.27
C LYS A 83 44.86 0.07 -10.68
N SER A 84 44.29 -0.80 -11.53
CA SER A 84 43.39 -1.94 -11.24
C SER A 84 43.10 -2.18 -9.75
N ALA A 85 41.93 -1.74 -9.28
CA ALA A 85 41.55 -1.77 -7.88
C ALA A 85 40.45 -2.80 -7.56
N THR A 86 40.57 -3.45 -6.39
CA THR A 86 39.58 -4.32 -5.70
C THR A 86 38.46 -4.98 -6.55
N LYS A 87 38.65 -6.27 -6.92
CA LYS A 87 37.52 -7.18 -7.23
C LYS A 87 36.83 -7.56 -5.93
N ASP A 88 35.74 -6.92 -5.57
CA ASP A 88 35.03 -7.19 -4.30
C ASP A 88 33.51 -6.95 -4.43
N ASP A 89 33.01 -6.55 -5.60
CA ASP A 89 31.58 -6.40 -5.88
C ASP A 89 30.78 -7.73 -5.76
N ASP A 90 31.46 -8.86 -5.98
CA ASP A 90 30.97 -10.22 -5.69
C ASP A 90 30.91 -10.56 -4.19
N ARG A 91 31.40 -9.68 -3.29
CA ARG A 91 31.30 -9.89 -1.84
C ARG A 91 29.86 -9.70 -1.37
N LYS A 92 29.42 -10.60 -0.50
CA LYS A 92 28.16 -10.45 0.25
C LYS A 92 28.26 -9.28 1.23
N VAL A 93 27.61 -8.17 0.88
CA VAL A 93 27.54 -6.94 1.71
C VAL A 93 26.43 -7.04 2.75
N VAL A 94 25.35 -7.72 2.39
CA VAL A 94 24.23 -8.05 3.28
C VAL A 94 23.94 -9.54 3.19
N GLU A 95 23.11 -10.07 4.10
CA GLU A 95 22.82 -11.51 4.15
C GLU A 95 22.26 -12.00 2.80
N GLY A 96 23.01 -12.90 2.16
CA GLY A 96 22.61 -13.56 0.92
C GLY A 96 22.73 -12.75 -0.37
N MET A 97 23.18 -11.49 -0.35
CA MET A 97 23.19 -10.61 -1.54
C MET A 97 24.53 -9.88 -1.72
N THR A 98 25.09 -9.96 -2.92
CA THR A 98 26.32 -9.25 -3.32
C THR A 98 26.03 -7.81 -3.78
N PHE A 99 27.07 -6.98 -3.87
CA PHE A 99 26.92 -5.64 -4.43
C PHE A 99 26.54 -5.69 -5.92
N ARG A 100 27.16 -6.57 -6.70
CA ARG A 100 26.86 -6.79 -8.13
C ARG A 100 25.42 -7.23 -8.36
N GLU A 101 24.91 -8.18 -7.57
CA GLU A 101 23.50 -8.64 -7.65
C GLU A 101 22.53 -7.49 -7.35
N TRP A 102 22.79 -6.73 -6.28
CA TRP A 102 21.96 -5.59 -5.92
C TRP A 102 21.99 -4.49 -6.99
N ALA A 103 23.18 -4.17 -7.51
CA ALA A 103 23.36 -3.16 -8.55
C ALA A 103 22.59 -3.52 -9.84
N GLY A 104 22.71 -4.77 -10.29
CA GLY A 104 21.98 -5.30 -11.44
C GLY A 104 20.46 -5.26 -11.26
N GLN A 105 19.95 -5.69 -10.09
CA GLN A 105 18.51 -5.61 -9.77
C GLN A 105 17.97 -4.19 -9.71
N ASN A 106 18.82 -3.21 -9.36
CA ASN A 106 18.43 -1.82 -9.16
C ASN A 106 18.78 -0.89 -10.34
N GLY A 107 19.32 -1.42 -11.43
CA GLY A 107 19.70 -0.65 -12.62
C GLY A 107 20.92 0.26 -12.41
N VAL A 108 21.73 -0.01 -11.39
CA VAL A 108 22.99 0.72 -11.14
C VAL A 108 24.07 0.13 -12.03
N SER A 109 24.57 0.94 -12.97
CA SER A 109 25.73 0.57 -13.79
C SER A 109 26.97 0.40 -12.91
N LEU A 110 27.68 -0.71 -13.09
CA LEU A 110 28.98 -0.95 -12.44
C LEU A 110 30.13 -0.21 -13.12
N HIS A 111 29.92 0.44 -14.28
CA HIS A 111 30.94 1.25 -14.96
C HIS A 111 32.33 0.57 -15.05
N ASP A 112 32.38 -0.67 -15.56
CA ASP A 112 33.66 -1.27 -15.93
C ASP A 112 34.06 -0.77 -17.32
N VAL A 113 35.09 0.08 -17.40
CA VAL A 113 35.58 0.63 -18.67
C VAL A 113 36.53 -0.35 -19.39
N ASN A 114 37.04 -1.38 -18.70
CA ASN A 114 38.12 -2.24 -19.20
C ASN A 114 37.76 -3.75 -19.26
N ASP A 115 36.57 -4.13 -18.80
CA ASP A 115 36.09 -5.51 -18.64
C ASP A 115 37.08 -6.35 -17.78
N ASP A 116 37.71 -5.72 -16.78
CA ASP A 116 38.72 -6.35 -15.91
C ASP A 116 38.18 -6.73 -14.52
N ASP A 117 36.89 -6.53 -14.27
CA ASP A 117 36.13 -6.56 -12.99
C ASP A 117 36.74 -5.70 -11.87
N ARG A 118 37.55 -4.68 -12.17
CA ARG A 118 38.27 -3.90 -11.14
C ARG A 118 38.01 -2.41 -11.21
N HIS A 119 36.99 -2.00 -10.48
CA HIS A 119 36.59 -0.60 -10.41
C HIS A 119 37.67 0.27 -9.74
N ASN A 120 38.20 1.21 -10.52
CA ASN A 120 39.05 2.29 -10.05
C ASN A 120 38.24 3.36 -9.28
N LYS A 121 38.91 4.37 -8.73
CA LYS A 121 38.27 5.39 -7.89
C LYS A 121 37.19 6.20 -8.61
N ASP A 122 37.35 6.47 -9.90
CA ASP A 122 36.42 7.27 -10.68
C ASP A 122 35.19 6.42 -11.09
N GLU A 123 35.41 5.14 -11.41
CA GLU A 123 34.34 4.16 -11.63
C GLU A 123 33.50 3.96 -10.37
N TRP A 124 34.13 3.77 -9.20
CA TRP A 124 33.41 3.77 -7.91
C TRP A 124 32.66 5.07 -7.63
N SER A 125 33.13 6.22 -8.12
CA SER A 125 32.42 7.49 -7.98
C SER A 125 31.11 7.49 -8.77
N ALA A 126 31.14 7.02 -10.03
CA ALA A 126 29.95 6.87 -10.86
C ALA A 126 28.97 5.83 -10.28
N ILE A 127 29.47 4.69 -9.80
CA ILE A 127 28.68 3.69 -9.07
C ILE A 127 27.96 4.33 -7.87
N ILE A 128 28.68 5.08 -7.04
CA ILE A 128 28.13 5.78 -5.86
C ILE A 128 27.02 6.77 -6.24
N GLU A 129 27.13 7.45 -7.39
CA GLU A 129 26.06 8.31 -7.90
C GLU A 129 24.82 7.52 -8.31
N GLY A 130 24.98 6.37 -8.98
CA GLY A 130 23.88 5.45 -9.25
C GLY A 130 23.21 4.91 -7.97
N VAL A 131 24.00 4.52 -6.96
CA VAL A 131 23.46 4.08 -5.65
C VAL A 131 22.68 5.20 -4.96
N LYS A 132 23.20 6.45 -4.96
CA LYS A 132 22.48 7.61 -4.42
C LYS A 132 21.17 7.86 -5.16
N GLY A 133 21.19 7.88 -6.49
CA GLY A 133 19.98 8.06 -7.30
C GLY A 133 18.91 7.00 -6.99
N LYS A 134 19.30 5.75 -6.72
CA LYS A 134 18.38 4.71 -6.26
C LYS A 134 17.83 4.99 -4.85
N ILE A 135 18.67 5.42 -3.92
CA ILE A 135 18.24 5.80 -2.56
C ILE A 135 17.25 6.98 -2.62
N ASP A 136 17.50 7.98 -3.45
CA ASP A 136 16.62 9.14 -3.63
C ASP A 136 15.27 8.74 -4.25
N GLN A 137 15.27 7.81 -5.21
CA GLN A 137 14.04 7.20 -5.73
C GLN A 137 13.24 6.51 -4.61
N LEU A 138 13.89 5.66 -3.80
CA LEU A 138 13.24 4.95 -2.70
C LEU A 138 12.72 5.89 -1.61
N ASN A 139 13.46 6.95 -1.29
CA ASN A 139 13.03 7.99 -0.34
C ASN A 139 11.79 8.73 -0.85
N SER A 140 11.77 9.11 -2.12
CA SER A 140 10.60 9.72 -2.77
C SER A 140 9.37 8.79 -2.74
N THR A 141 9.57 7.50 -3.03
CA THR A 141 8.51 6.49 -2.89
C THR A 141 8.02 6.39 -1.45
N SER A 142 8.91 6.32 -0.46
CA SER A 142 8.55 6.25 0.96
C SER A 142 7.75 7.47 1.43
N GLN A 143 8.08 8.68 0.95
CA GLN A 143 7.31 9.90 1.22
C GLN A 143 5.89 9.81 0.62
N MET A 144 5.75 9.34 -0.62
CA MET A 144 4.43 9.12 -1.24
C MET A 144 3.62 8.07 -0.48
N GLU A 145 4.25 6.95 -0.06
CA GLU A 145 3.56 5.92 0.71
C GLU A 145 3.11 6.41 2.09
N MET A 146 3.88 7.31 2.73
CA MET A 146 3.47 7.96 3.98
C MET A 146 2.27 8.89 3.77
N ILE A 147 2.23 9.68 2.69
CA ILE A 147 1.08 10.53 2.35
C ILE A 147 -0.17 9.67 2.09
N ARG A 148 -0.03 8.55 1.37
CA ARG A 148 -1.12 7.59 1.15
C ARG A 148 -1.61 6.96 2.45
N LEU A 149 -0.70 6.57 3.35
CA LEU A 149 -1.06 6.05 4.67
C LEU A 149 -1.86 7.09 5.48
N GLN A 150 -1.42 8.35 5.51
CA GLN A 150 -2.15 9.44 6.17
C GLN A 150 -3.55 9.63 5.55
N SER A 151 -3.67 9.59 4.23
CA SER A 151 -4.96 9.65 3.53
C SER A 151 -5.87 8.46 3.87
N LEU A 152 -5.34 7.24 3.93
CA LEU A 152 -6.09 6.03 4.32
C LEU A 152 -6.54 6.10 5.78
N MET A 153 -5.67 6.52 6.70
CA MET A 153 -6.04 6.73 8.12
C MET A 153 -7.16 7.76 8.26
N ASN A 154 -7.11 8.87 7.52
CA ASN A 154 -8.17 9.87 7.53
C ASN A 154 -9.49 9.32 6.97
N LYS A 155 -9.46 8.58 5.84
CA LYS A 155 -10.65 7.92 5.27
C LYS A 155 -11.25 6.87 6.20
N ARG A 156 -10.41 6.08 6.88
CA ARG A 156 -10.82 5.06 7.85
C ARG A 156 -11.47 5.70 9.07
N ASN A 157 -10.89 6.77 9.61
CA ASN A 157 -11.49 7.50 10.73
C ASN A 157 -12.86 8.09 10.35
N GLN A 158 -12.99 8.68 9.15
CA GLN A 158 -14.28 9.16 8.63
C GLN A 158 -15.31 8.02 8.47
N ALA A 159 -14.90 6.85 7.99
CA ALA A 159 -15.79 5.68 7.91
C ALA A 159 -16.24 5.21 9.31
N TYR A 160 -15.34 5.18 10.30
CA TYR A 160 -15.73 4.87 11.69
C TYR A 160 -16.64 5.93 12.32
N GLU A 161 -16.46 7.22 12.03
CA GLU A 161 -17.39 8.27 12.45
C GLU A 161 -18.78 8.08 11.83
N LEU A 162 -18.87 7.79 10.53
CA LEU A 162 -20.13 7.50 9.84
C LEU A 162 -20.80 6.24 10.42
N MET A 163 -20.04 5.16 10.63
CA MET A 163 -20.52 3.92 11.25
C MET A 163 -21.03 4.14 12.67
N THR A 164 -20.30 4.91 13.48
CA THR A 164 -20.71 5.26 14.86
C THR A 164 -22.01 6.07 14.86
N ASN A 165 -22.13 7.05 13.95
CA ASN A 165 -23.35 7.84 13.80
C ASN A 165 -24.54 6.99 13.31
N ALA A 166 -24.31 6.00 12.44
CA ALA A 166 -25.34 5.05 12.01
C ALA A 166 -25.81 4.17 13.18
N LEU A 167 -24.87 3.60 13.95
CA LEU A 167 -25.17 2.80 15.15
C LEU A 167 -25.93 3.60 16.23
N GLN A 168 -25.54 4.85 16.48
CA GLN A 168 -26.24 5.73 17.42
C GLN A 168 -27.68 6.02 16.97
N LYS A 169 -27.90 6.27 15.67
CA LYS A 169 -29.24 6.44 15.11
C LYS A 169 -30.06 5.16 15.21
N LEU A 170 -29.48 3.99 14.89
CA LEU A 170 -30.14 2.69 15.02
C LEU A 170 -30.58 2.44 16.46
N SER A 171 -29.68 2.62 17.44
CA SER A 171 -30.02 2.51 18.87
C SER A 171 -31.17 3.44 19.25
N GLY A 172 -31.09 4.72 18.86
CA GLY A 172 -32.15 5.70 19.14
C GLY A 172 -33.47 5.44 18.41
N SER A 173 -33.48 4.68 17.31
CA SER A 173 -34.70 4.18 16.65
C SER A 173 -35.27 2.96 17.37
N ILE A 174 -34.43 2.00 17.76
CA ILE A 174 -34.82 0.84 18.58
C ILE A 174 -35.43 1.29 19.91
N ASP A 175 -34.81 2.24 20.61
CA ASP A 175 -35.32 2.80 21.86
C ASP A 175 -36.71 3.44 21.70
N LYS A 176 -37.00 4.08 20.56
CA LYS A 176 -38.33 4.63 20.25
C LYS A 176 -39.35 3.53 19.92
N ILE A 177 -38.95 2.50 19.19
CA ILE A 177 -39.82 1.35 18.89
C ILE A 177 -40.19 0.62 20.18
N ILE A 178 -39.22 0.31 21.03
CA ILE A 178 -39.44 -0.29 22.35
C ILE A 178 -40.26 0.65 23.25
N GLY A 179 -40.01 1.95 23.18
CA GLY A 179 -40.78 2.98 23.89
C GLY A 179 -42.25 3.06 23.48
N ASN A 180 -42.57 2.84 22.20
CA ASN A 180 -43.94 2.84 21.67
C ASN A 180 -44.68 1.50 21.87
N ILE A 181 -43.97 0.43 22.26
CA ILE A 181 -44.54 -0.91 22.51
C ILE A 181 -44.90 -1.10 24.01
N ARG A 182 -44.47 -0.18 24.89
CA ARG A 182 -44.79 -0.16 26.32
C ARG A 182 -46.01 0.70 26.65
#